data_AF-A0A1G5Y3P2-F1
#
_entry.id   AF-A0A1G5Y3P2-F1
#
_cell.length_a   1.000
_cell.length_b   1.000
_cell.length_c   1.000
_cell.angle_alpha   90.00
_cell.angle_beta   90.00
_cell.angle_gamma   90.00
#
_symmetry.space_group_name_H-M   'P 1'
#
loop_
_entity.id
_entity.type
_entity.pdbx_description
1 polymer ?
#
loop_
_entity_poly.entity_id
_entity_poly.type
_entity_poly.pdbx_seq_one_letter_code
_entity_poly.pdbx_strand_id
1 'polypeptide(L)'
;MNAIKELRNTTQMSQNKFATYLGIPVANIQHWEQGVTTPPNYLVSLISRIMKNDGYIRNDLTPSEIDVIRQTKATLAIEQMQLSDEGISEIERLVKGEISREEFQKKLREKRER
;
A
#
# COMPACT_ATOMS: atom_id res chain seq x y z
N MET A 1 -1.79 9.27 -21.45
CA MET A 1 -0.88 8.65 -20.46
C MET A 1 -1.03 7.14 -20.61
N ASN A 2 0.04 6.34 -20.67
CA ASN A 2 -0.05 4.87 -20.78
C ASN A 2 0.16 4.24 -19.39
N ALA A 3 -0.53 3.13 -19.09
CA ALA A 3 -0.53 2.40 -17.82
C ALA A 3 0.88 2.09 -17.28
N ILE A 4 1.84 1.76 -18.16
CA ILE A 4 3.24 1.51 -17.75
C ILE A 4 3.89 2.76 -17.14
N LYS A 5 3.63 3.94 -17.72
CA LYS A 5 4.16 5.21 -17.22
C LYS A 5 3.60 5.54 -15.85
N GLU A 6 2.31 5.26 -15.64
CA GLU A 6 1.63 5.47 -14.36
C GLU A 6 2.21 4.56 -13.28
N LEU A 7 2.32 3.26 -13.57
CA LEU A 7 2.97 2.29 -12.69
C LEU A 7 4.41 2.71 -12.36
N ARG A 8 5.23 3.09 -13.35
CA ARG A 8 6.58 3.56 -13.04
C ARG A 8 6.57 4.79 -12.13
N ASN A 9 5.71 5.75 -12.37
CA ASN A 9 5.68 6.98 -11.59
C ASN A 9 5.31 6.74 -10.11
N THR A 10 4.52 5.71 -9.76
CA THR A 10 4.25 5.39 -8.34
C THR A 10 5.50 4.92 -7.60
N THR A 11 6.48 4.34 -8.31
CA THR A 11 7.76 3.90 -7.73
C THR A 11 8.81 5.00 -7.61
N GLN A 12 8.58 6.18 -8.22
CA GLN A 12 9.58 7.25 -8.40
C GLN A 12 10.86 6.81 -9.12
N MET A 13 10.84 5.70 -9.87
CA MET A 13 11.99 5.22 -10.62
C MET A 13 12.12 5.92 -11.99
N SER A 14 13.38 6.08 -12.43
CA SER A 14 13.68 6.36 -13.83
C SER A 14 13.33 5.16 -14.72
N GLN A 15 13.18 5.38 -16.03
CA GLN A 15 12.88 4.30 -17.00
C GLN A 15 13.93 3.17 -16.93
N ASN A 16 15.22 3.51 -16.84
CA ASN A 16 16.30 2.53 -16.70
C ASN A 16 16.19 1.70 -15.41
N LYS A 17 15.93 2.36 -14.28
CA LYS A 17 15.81 1.67 -12.98
C LYS A 17 14.58 0.77 -12.93
N PHE A 18 13.47 1.23 -13.48
CA PHE A 18 12.23 0.44 -13.58
C PHE A 18 12.37 -0.76 -14.51
N ALA A 19 13.03 -0.58 -15.67
CA ALA A 19 13.37 -1.66 -16.59
C ALA A 19 14.23 -2.74 -15.93
N THR A 20 15.28 -2.32 -15.21
CA THR A 20 16.17 -3.22 -14.46
C THR A 20 15.42 -3.97 -13.35
N TYR A 21 14.58 -3.26 -12.59
CA TYR A 21 13.76 -3.84 -11.54
C TYR A 21 12.82 -4.94 -12.05
N LEU A 22 12.20 -4.74 -13.23
CA LEU A 22 11.31 -5.73 -13.83
C LEU A 22 12.02 -6.81 -14.67
N GLY A 23 13.33 -6.66 -14.92
CA GLY A 23 14.06 -7.53 -15.85
C GLY A 23 13.60 -7.39 -17.32
N ILE A 24 13.12 -6.21 -17.71
CA ILE A 24 12.60 -5.92 -19.06
C ILE A 24 13.59 -5.00 -19.79
N PRO A 25 13.86 -5.17 -21.10
CA PRO A 25 14.67 -4.23 -21.86
C PRO A 25 14.12 -2.79 -21.75
N VAL A 26 14.99 -1.82 -21.47
CA VAL A 26 14.56 -0.40 -21.34
C VAL A 26 13.85 0.12 -22.59
N ALA A 27 14.26 -0.34 -23.78
CA ALA A 27 13.63 0.04 -25.04
C ALA A 27 12.13 -0.29 -25.04
N ASN A 28 11.71 -1.40 -24.44
CA ASN A 28 10.29 -1.75 -24.34
C ASN A 28 9.54 -0.78 -23.42
N ILE A 29 10.11 -0.43 -22.25
CA ILE A 29 9.52 0.57 -21.36
C ILE A 29 9.37 1.91 -22.08
N GLN A 30 10.41 2.35 -22.81
CA GLN A 30 10.38 3.60 -23.58
C GLN A 30 9.31 3.57 -24.67
N HIS A 31 9.28 2.53 -25.50
CA HIS A 31 8.30 2.38 -26.57
C HIS A 31 6.87 2.33 -26.03
N TRP A 32 6.62 1.63 -24.92
CA TRP A 32 5.31 1.61 -24.27
C TRP A 32 4.93 2.99 -23.75
N GLU A 33 5.82 3.68 -23.03
CA GLU A 33 5.53 5.00 -22.46
C GLU A 33 5.33 6.10 -23.53
N GLN A 34 5.98 5.96 -24.69
CA GLN A 34 5.82 6.84 -25.85
C GLN A 34 4.62 6.47 -26.74
N GLY A 35 4.01 5.30 -26.52
CA GLY A 35 2.89 4.81 -27.33
C GLY A 35 3.30 4.25 -28.71
N VAL A 36 4.57 3.93 -28.90
CA VAL A 36 5.09 3.28 -30.13
C VAL A 36 4.58 1.85 -30.24
N THR A 37 4.48 1.16 -29.10
CA THR A 37 3.88 -0.18 -29.02
C THR A 37 2.99 -0.26 -27.78
N THR A 38 2.07 -1.24 -27.77
CA THR A 38 1.21 -1.50 -26.62
C THR A 38 1.77 -2.67 -25.82
N PRO A 39 1.94 -2.54 -24.49
CA PRO A 39 2.33 -3.67 -23.65
C PRO A 39 1.24 -4.75 -23.69
N PRO A 40 1.59 -6.05 -23.66
CA PRO A 40 0.59 -7.10 -23.52
C PRO A 40 -0.27 -6.89 -22.26
N ASN A 41 -1.58 -7.09 -22.37
CA ASN A 41 -2.52 -6.85 -21.26
C ASN A 41 -2.12 -7.61 -19.98
N TYR A 42 -1.70 -8.88 -20.12
CA TYR A 42 -1.27 -9.69 -18.98
C TYR A 42 -0.04 -9.11 -18.26
N LEU A 43 0.84 -8.44 -19.00
CA LEU A 43 2.09 -7.91 -18.45
C LEU A 43 1.82 -6.72 -17.53
N VAL A 44 0.84 -5.88 -17.87
CA VAL A 44 0.42 -4.77 -17.00
C VAL A 44 -0.12 -5.32 -15.66
N SER A 45 -0.94 -6.37 -15.71
CA SER A 45 -1.44 -7.05 -14.51
C SER A 45 -0.31 -7.69 -13.69
N LEU A 46 0.67 -8.29 -14.36
CA LEU A 46 1.83 -8.92 -13.70
C LEU A 46 2.70 -7.87 -12.99
N ILE A 47 3.02 -6.77 -13.66
CA ILE A 47 3.78 -5.65 -13.08
C ILE A 47 3.04 -5.08 -11.87
N SER A 48 1.72 -4.86 -11.99
CA SER A 48 0.91 -4.40 -10.87
C SER A 48 0.98 -5.35 -9.67
N ARG A 49 0.92 -6.68 -9.90
CA ARG A 49 1.03 -7.68 -8.83
C ARG A 49 2.40 -7.68 -8.16
N ILE A 50 3.49 -7.59 -8.92
CA ILE A 50 4.86 -7.48 -8.38
C ILE A 50 4.97 -6.22 -7.52
N MET A 51 4.49 -5.09 -8.03
CA MET A 51 4.56 -3.82 -7.31
C MET A 51 3.71 -3.78 -6.02
N LYS A 52 2.57 -4.49 -6.01
CA LYS A 52 1.80 -4.69 -4.77
C LYS A 52 2.58 -5.53 -3.76
N ASN A 53 3.16 -6.64 -4.20
CA ASN A 53 3.97 -7.50 -3.35
C ASN A 53 5.17 -6.74 -2.73
N ASP A 54 5.79 -5.87 -3.53
CA ASP A 54 6.98 -5.11 -3.12
C ASP A 54 6.62 -3.79 -2.40
N GLY A 55 5.32 -3.55 -2.13
CA GLY A 55 4.84 -2.43 -1.31
C GLY A 55 4.78 -1.07 -2.01
N TYR A 56 5.03 -0.99 -3.31
CA TYR A 56 4.90 0.25 -4.10
C TYR A 56 3.44 0.67 -4.33
N ILE A 57 2.53 -0.30 -4.31
CA ILE A 57 1.09 -0.07 -4.39
C ILE A 57 0.51 -0.60 -3.09
N ARG A 58 0.07 0.30 -2.20
CA ARG A 58 -0.70 -0.09 -1.02
C ARG A 58 -2.04 -0.64 -1.50
N ASN A 59 -2.43 -1.83 -1.04
CA ASN A 59 -3.77 -2.32 -1.26
C ASN A 59 -4.75 -1.28 -0.72
N ASP A 60 -5.72 -0.88 -1.53
CA ASP A 60 -6.99 -0.39 -1.04
C ASP A 60 -7.44 -1.41 0.01
N LEU A 61 -7.76 -0.94 1.23
CA LEU A 61 -8.23 -1.80 2.30
C LEU A 61 -9.40 -2.65 1.76
N THR A 62 -9.34 -3.96 1.96
CA THR A 62 -10.45 -4.84 1.61
C THR A 62 -11.71 -4.41 2.38
N PRO A 63 -12.92 -4.69 1.88
CA PRO A 63 -14.15 -4.35 2.58
C PRO A 63 -14.20 -4.87 4.03
N SER A 64 -13.62 -6.04 4.29
CA SER A 64 -13.46 -6.61 5.64
C SER A 64 -12.49 -5.80 6.51
N GLU A 65 -11.35 -5.38 5.96
CA GLU A 65 -10.38 -4.54 6.68
C GLU A 65 -10.96 -3.15 6.99
N ILE A 66 -11.77 -2.58 6.08
CA ILE A 66 -12.51 -1.33 6.32
C ILE A 66 -13.51 -1.50 7.47
N ASP A 67 -14.20 -2.64 7.52
CA ASP A 67 -15.18 -2.90 8.57
C ASP A 67 -14.50 -3.05 9.94
N VAL A 68 -13.36 -3.75 10.01
CA VAL A 68 -12.54 -3.84 11.22
C VAL A 68 -12.09 -2.45 11.69
N ILE A 69 -11.69 -1.56 10.77
CA ILE A 69 -11.32 -0.17 11.11
C ILE A 69 -12.52 0.58 11.68
N ARG A 70 -13.72 0.43 11.10
CA ARG A 70 -14.95 1.08 11.60
C ARG A 70 -15.32 0.57 12.99
N GLN A 71 -15.29 -0.74 13.20
CA GLN A 71 -15.57 -1.37 14.50
C GLN A 71 -14.54 -0.94 15.57
N THR A 72 -13.27 -0.88 15.19
CA THR A 72 -12.17 -0.46 16.08
C THR A 72 -12.34 1.01 16.48
N LYS A 73 -12.62 1.90 15.51
CA LYS A 73 -12.93 3.31 15.79
C LYS A 73 -14.15 3.48 16.70
N ALA A 74 -15.23 2.73 16.45
CA ALA A 74 -16.43 2.77 17.29
C ALA A 74 -16.13 2.32 18.74
N THR A 75 -15.35 1.24 18.90
CA THR A 75 -14.92 0.75 20.22
C THR A 75 -14.08 1.79 20.95
N LEU A 76 -13.09 2.40 20.29
CA LEU A 76 -12.23 3.42 20.89
C LEU A 76 -13.01 4.69 21.29
N ALA A 77 -14.02 5.06 20.50
CA ALA A 77 -14.91 6.16 20.84
C ALA A 77 -15.75 5.87 22.10
N ILE A 78 -16.24 4.64 22.26
CA ILE A 78 -16.92 4.19 23.49
C ILE A 78 -15.97 4.26 24.70
N GLU A 79 -14.70 3.91 24.51
CA GLU A 79 -13.66 3.97 25.55
C GLU A 79 -13.09 5.39 25.81
N GLN A 80 -13.64 6.44 25.18
CA GLN A 80 -13.17 7.83 25.26
C GLN A 80 -11.68 8.01 24.95
N MET A 81 -11.10 7.14 24.12
CA MET A 81 -9.71 7.21 23.71
C MET A 81 -9.54 8.24 22.59
N GLN A 82 -8.64 9.22 22.77
CA GLN A 82 -8.26 10.13 21.70
C GLN A 82 -7.17 9.49 20.83
N LEU A 83 -7.46 9.33 19.54
CA LEU A 83 -6.52 8.81 18.55
C LEU A 83 -5.61 9.95 18.06
N SER A 84 -4.31 9.85 18.32
CA SER A 84 -3.29 10.65 17.63
C SER A 84 -3.02 10.09 16.23
N ASP A 85 -2.34 10.87 15.37
CA ASP A 85 -1.94 10.42 14.02
C ASP A 85 -1.09 9.13 14.04
N GLU A 86 -0.31 8.90 15.11
CA GLU A 86 0.42 7.64 15.32
C GLU A 86 -0.51 6.46 15.67
N GLY A 87 -1.66 6.71 16.31
CA GLY A 87 -2.67 5.69 16.58
C GLY A 87 -3.27 5.09 15.31
N ILE A 88 -3.27 5.84 14.21
CA ILE A 88 -3.72 5.37 12.89
C ILE A 88 -2.76 4.31 12.33
N SER A 89 -1.45 4.49 12.51
CA SER A 89 -0.43 3.52 12.06
C SER A 89 -0.52 2.20 12.82
N GLU A 90 -0.84 2.23 14.10
CA GLU A 90 -1.00 1.00 14.89
C GLU A 90 -2.34 0.27 14.57
N ILE A 91 -3.39 1.00 14.16
CA ILE A 91 -4.61 0.39 13.61
C ILE A 91 -4.29 -0.37 12.32
N GLU A 92 -3.44 0.17 11.46
CA GLU A 92 -3.01 -0.51 10.23
C GLU A 92 -2.35 -1.87 10.52
N ARG A 93 -1.51 -1.93 11.56
CA ARG A 93 -0.84 -3.16 12.00
C ARG A 93 -1.81 -4.17 12.60
N LEU A 94 -2.79 -3.72 13.39
CA LEU A 94 -3.85 -4.57 13.93
C LEU A 94 -4.68 -5.19 12.81
N VAL A 95 -5.06 -4.40 11.82
CA VAL A 95 -5.89 -4.83 10.67
C VAL A 95 -5.16 -5.84 9.79
N LYS A 96 -3.84 -5.70 9.64
CA LYS A 96 -2.98 -6.68 8.95
C LYS A 96 -2.70 -7.94 9.78
N GLY A 97 -3.18 -8.02 11.02
CA GLY A 97 -2.94 -9.13 11.94
C GLY A 97 -1.51 -9.19 12.48
N GLU A 98 -0.75 -8.10 12.37
CA GLU A 98 0.65 -8.01 12.83
C GLU A 98 0.76 -7.81 14.34
N ILE A 99 -0.31 -7.34 14.98
CA ILE A 99 -0.41 -7.17 16.44
C ILE A 99 -1.78 -7.61 16.92
N SER A 100 -1.88 -8.11 18.15
CA SER A 100 -3.18 -8.46 18.74
C SER A 100 -3.94 -7.22 19.22
N ARG A 101 -5.27 -7.35 19.39
CA ARG A 101 -6.10 -6.29 19.98
C ARG A 101 -5.62 -5.91 21.39
N GLU A 102 -5.16 -6.90 22.16
CA GLU A 102 -4.65 -6.71 23.52
C GLU A 102 -3.34 -5.93 23.52
N GLU A 103 -2.42 -6.25 22.60
CA GLU A 103 -1.17 -5.50 22.43
C GLU A 103 -1.42 -4.05 21.99
N PHE A 104 -2.37 -3.85 21.07
CA PHE A 104 -2.76 -2.50 20.63
C PHE A 104 -3.32 -1.67 21.80
N GLN A 105 -4.23 -2.23 22.60
CA GLN A 105 -4.82 -1.55 23.76
C GLN A 105 -3.76 -1.21 24.83
N LYS A 106 -2.80 -2.10 25.07
CA LYS A 106 -1.69 -1.87 26.00
C LYS A 106 -0.83 -0.67 25.57
N LYS A 107 -0.45 -0.61 24.29
CA LYS A 107 0.35 0.50 23.74
C LYS A 107 -0.35 1.85 23.83
N LEU A 108 -1.67 1.89 23.64
CA LEU A 108 -2.44 3.12 23.78
C LEU A 108 -2.47 3.62 25.23
N ARG A 109 -2.53 2.70 26.21
CA ARG A 109 -2.56 3.03 27.64
C ARG A 109 -1.20 3.50 28.16
N GLU A 110 -0.11 2.80 27.82
CA GLU A 110 1.25 3.14 28.26
C GLU A 110 1.72 4.53 27.80
N LYS A 111 1.21 5.02 26.67
CA LYS A 111 1.54 6.37 26.16
C LYS A 111 0.79 7.50 26.85
N ARG A 112 -0.28 7.23 27.62
CA ARG A 112 -1.05 8.24 28.35
C ARG A 112 -0.43 8.59 29.71
N GLU A 113 0.51 7.77 30.18
CA GLU A 113 1.20 7.88 31.48
C GLU A 113 2.61 8.50 31.36
N ARG A 114 3.02 8.92 30.15
CA ARG A 114 4.24 9.69 29.88
C ARG A 114 3.89 11.10 29.43
#